data_AF-A0A3S0Q6W1-F1
#
_entry.id   AF-A0A3S0Q6W1-F1
#
_cell.length_a   1.000
_cell.length_b   1.000
_cell.length_c   1.000
_cell.angle_alpha   90.00
_cell.angle_beta   90.00
_cell.angle_gamma   90.00
#
_symmetry.space_group_name_H-M   'P 1'
#
loop_
_entity.id
_entity.type
_entity.pdbx_description
1 polymer ?
#
loop_
_entity_poly.entity_id
_entity_poly.type
_entity_poly.pdbx_seq_one_letter_code
_entity_poly.pdbx_strand_id
1 'polypeptide(L)' 'MSILKMLTSLPRCQRDGEISNTEAKNATLIMIDTNYGITNIDGIEAFTNLNMLFIRNNPLSSR' A
#
# COMPACT_ATOMS: atom_id res chain seq x y z
N MET A 1 -6.59 1.31 -9.39
CA MET A 1 -6.46 0.33 -8.28
C MET A 1 -6.08 1.09 -7.01
N SER A 2 -6.55 0.70 -5.81
CA SER A 2 -6.09 1.33 -4.56
C SER A 2 -4.80 0.69 -4.06
N ILE A 3 -4.02 1.43 -3.27
CA ILE A 3 -2.78 0.92 -2.67
C ILE A 3 -3.05 -0.28 -1.77
N LEU A 4 -4.18 -0.29 -1.06
CA LEU A 4 -4.58 -1.41 -0.20
C LEU A 4 -4.73 -2.70 -1.03
N LYS A 5 -5.42 -2.63 -2.18
CA LYS A 5 -5.60 -3.75 -3.12
C LYS A 5 -4.32 -4.26 -3.78
N MET A 6 -3.25 -3.46 -3.77
CA MET A 6 -1.93 -3.89 -4.25
C MET A 6 -1.13 -4.54 -3.12
N LEU A 7 -1.15 -3.96 -1.93
CA LEU A 7 -0.41 -4.49 -0.79
C LEU A 7 -0.90 -5.88 -0.39
N THR A 8 -2.21 -6.14 -0.52
CA THR A 8 -2.85 -7.45 -0.39
C THR A 8 -2.28 -8.55 -1.31
N SER A 9 -1.66 -8.18 -2.42
CA SER A 9 -1.05 -9.11 -3.38
C SER A 9 0.40 -9.48 -3.06
N LEU A 10 0.99 -8.87 -2.02
CA LEU A 10 2.35 -9.17 -1.58
C LEU A 10 2.38 -10.43 -0.70
N PRO A 11 3.47 -11.23 -0.75
CA PRO A 11 3.60 -12.48 0.00
C PRO A 11 3.59 -12.34 1.53
N ARG A 12 3.48 -11.11 2.05
CA ARG A 12 3.36 -10.80 3.48
C ARG A 12 1.92 -10.67 3.96
N CYS A 13 0.93 -10.75 3.07
CA CYS A 13 -0.47 -10.79 3.48
C CYS A 13 -0.81 -12.18 3.99
N GLN A 14 -1.62 -12.25 5.05
CA GLN A 14 -2.10 -13.54 5.53
C GLN A 14 -2.92 -14.24 4.44
N ARG A 15 -3.18 -15.52 4.64
CA ARG A 15 -3.84 -16.45 3.69
C ARG A 15 -5.19 -15.98 3.13
N ASP A 16 -5.76 -14.89 3.62
CA ASP A 16 -6.98 -14.23 3.14
C ASP A 16 -6.72 -13.22 2.01
N GLY A 17 -5.46 -12.90 1.72
CA GLY A 17 -5.12 -11.89 0.72
C GLY A 17 -5.52 -10.49 1.18
N GLU A 18 -5.44 -10.19 2.49
CA GLU A 18 -5.58 -8.85 3.04
C GLU A 18 -4.42 -8.48 3.98
N ILE A 19 -4.10 -7.18 4.07
CA ILE A 19 -3.23 -6.66 5.13
C ILE A 19 -4.09 -6.50 6.38
N SER A 20 -3.65 -7.09 7.50
CA SER A 20 -4.29 -6.83 8.79
C SER A 20 -3.93 -5.43 9.33
N ASN A 21 -4.80 -4.88 10.18
CA ASN A 21 -4.53 -3.61 10.87
C ASN A 21 -3.22 -3.63 11.68
N THR A 22 -2.84 -4.79 12.21
CA THR A 22 -1.57 -4.94 12.95
C THR A 22 -0.37 -4.85 12.01
N GLU A 23 -0.43 -5.48 10.83
CA GLU A 23 0.62 -5.39 9.82
C GLU A 23 0.75 -3.98 9.25
N ALA A 24 -0.38 -3.31 8.99
CA ALA A 24 -0.38 -1.92 8.55
C ALA A 24 0.33 -1.01 9.57
N LYS A 25 0.01 -1.17 10.86
CA LYS A 25 0.66 -0.43 11.94
C LYS A 25 2.15 -0.74 12.10
N ASN A 26 2.60 -1.93 11.74
CA ASN A 26 4.02 -2.30 11.86
C ASN A 26 4.86 -1.84 10.66
N ALA A 27 4.24 -1.47 9.54
CA ALA A 27 4.98 -1.04 8.37
C ALA A 27 5.54 0.38 8.57
N THR A 28 6.86 0.50 8.42
CA THR A 28 7.58 1.78 8.50
C THR A 28 8.01 2.30 7.13
N LEU A 29 7.99 1.43 6.11
CA LEU A 29 8.37 1.72 4.74
C LEU A 29 7.44 1.00 3.76
N ILE A 30 6.93 1.75 2.77
CA ILE A 30 6.25 1.22 1.58
C ILE A 30 7.02 1.71 0.35
N MET A 31 7.43 0.77 -0.50
CA MET A 31 8.15 1.05 -1.74
C MET A 31 7.49 0.29 -2.88
N ILE A 32 6.94 1.05 -3.84
CA ILE A 32 6.25 0.55 -5.01
C ILE A 32 6.89 1.23 -6.23
N ASP A 33 7.74 0.48 -6.95
CA ASP A 33 8.41 0.98 -8.15
C ASP A 33 7.81 0.43 -9.45
N THR A 34 6.96 -0.58 -9.35
CA THR A 34 6.24 -1.20 -10.48
C THR A 34 4.93 -0.45 -10.76
N ASN A 35 4.60 -0.28 -12.04
CA ASN A 35 3.30 0.25 -12.44
C ASN A 35 2.20 -0.78 -12.18
N TYR A 36 1.44 -0.58 -11.11
CA TYR A 36 0.26 -1.39 -10.77
C TYR A 36 -1.05 -0.68 -11.12
N GLY A 37 -1.00 0.44 -11.87
CA GLY A 37 -2.18 1.25 -12.15
C GLY A 37 -2.81 1.82 -10.87
N ILE A 38 -1.98 2.19 -9.89
CA ILE A 38 -2.45 2.84 -8.66
C ILE A 38 -2.86 4.27 -9.00
N THR A 39 -4.12 4.58 -8.74
CA THR A 39 -4.74 5.87 -9.07
C THR A 39 -5.14 6.66 -7.83
N ASN A 40 -5.33 5.98 -6.69
CA ASN A 40 -5.54 6.57 -5.37
C ASN A 40 -4.71 5.84 -4.32
N ILE A 41 -4.53 6.48 -3.17
CA ILE A 41 -3.80 5.93 -2.01
C ILE A 41 -4.70 5.80 -0.78
N ASP A 42 -6.02 5.78 -0.97
CA ASP A 42 -6.99 5.60 0.12
C ASP A 42 -6.69 4.31 0.89
N GLY A 43 -6.76 4.38 2.22
CA GLY A 43 -6.32 3.31 3.13
C GLY A 43 -4.86 3.46 3.59
N ILE A 44 -4.09 4.42 3.07
CA ILE A 44 -2.74 4.70 3.55
C ILE A 44 -2.73 5.22 5.00
N GLU A 45 -3.84 5.81 5.45
CA GLU A 45 -4.02 6.29 6.83
C GLU A 45 -3.99 5.18 7.88
N ALA A 46 -4.18 3.91 7.48
CA ALA A 46 -4.03 2.76 8.37
C ALA A 46 -2.57 2.49 8.78
N PHE A 47 -1.60 3.00 8.02
CA PHE A 47 -0.17 2.80 8.23
C PHE A 47 0.40 3.86 9.16
N THR A 48 -0.05 3.87 10.42
CA THR A 48 0.21 4.96 11.37
C THR A 48 1.68 5.16 11.75
N ASN A 49 2.54 4.16 11.53
CA ASN A 49 3.98 4.24 11.80
C ASN A 49 4.82 4.39 10.53
N LEU A 50 4.20 4.70 9.39
CA LEU A 50 4.88 4.84 8.11
C LEU A 50 5.79 6.07 8.12
N ASN A 51 7.10 5.85 8.00
CA ASN A 51 8.09 6.92 7.93
C ASN A 51 8.43 7.30 6.49
N MET A 52 8.31 6.35 5.55
CA MET A 52 8.64 6.56 4.15
C MET A 52 7.63 5.91 3.22
N LEU A 53 7.17 6.68 2.24
CA LEU A 53 6.29 6.23 1.17
C LEU A 53 6.90 6.58 -0.19
N PHE A 54 7.24 5.55 -0.96
CA PHE A 54 7.64 5.69 -2.36
C PHE A 54 6.63 4.97 -3.25
N ILE A 55 5.94 5.73 -4.09
CA ILE A 55 5.07 5.19 -5.13
C ILE A 55 5.51 5.83 -6.44
N ARG A 56 6.24 5.07 -7.24
CA ARG A 56 6.78 5.49 -8.54
C ARG A 56 6.07 4.73 -9.66
N ASN A 57 6.15 5.28 -10.86
CA ASN A 57 5.62 4.66 -12.08
C ASN A 57 4.13 4.28 -12.00
N ASN A 58 3.33 5.03 -11.22
CA ASN A 58 1.89 4.79 -11.11
C ASN A 58 1.12 6.06 -11.49
N PRO A 59 -0.07 5.93 -12.12
CA PRO A 59 -0.89 7.04 -12.58
C PRO A 59 -1.69 7.67 -11.42
N LEU A 60 -1.00 8.10 -10.35
CA LEU A 60 -1.63 8.80 -9.25
C LEU A 60 -2.27 10.09 -9.76
N SER A 61 -3.55 10.29 -9.47
CA SER A 61 -4.27 11.51 -9.82
C SER A 61 -4.74 12.20 -8.55
N SER A 62 -4.38 13.47 -8.37
CA SER A 62 -5.04 14.32 -7.39
C SER A 62 -6.42 14.70 -7.95
N ARG A 63 -7.48 14.13 -7.41
CA ARG A 63 -8.83 14.69 -7.58
C ARG A 63 -9.32 15.22 -6.26
#